data_AF-A0A3P6U8Y8-F1
#
_entry.id   AF-A0A3P6U8Y8-F1
#
_cell.length_a   1.000
_cell.length_b   1.000
_cell.length_c   1.000
_cell.angle_alpha   90.00
_cell.angle_beta   90.00
_cell.angle_gamma   90.00
#
_symmetry.space_group_name_H-M   'P 1'
#
loop_
_entity.id
_entity.type
_entity.pdbx_description
1 polymer ?
#
loop_
_entity_poly.entity_id
_entity_poly.type
_entity_poly.pdbx_seq_one_letter_code
_entity_poly.pdbx_strand_id
1 'polypeptide(L)'
;RGVTGTNPADIVPAGGKFLSVPHHYLDEDVKKIVKAITDGKPWTTKKPTTTKPTTRRTTTPKPLDLKCLMVGDLYNFGSDEERYLDEAEFLSQLSYDFFESTTVKPMAGLWAYGHTTFPESPDLSSITANRSVFEKQLRGMLYRRKSNASTTAYAIEVINKMLEDSRMNCLVFLAASNDTRTEFNLINEKTRLVAVGLDG
;
A
#
# COMPACT_ATOMS: atom_id res chain seq x y z
N ARG A 1 1.65 3.05 -28.34
CA ARG A 1 2.73 2.04 -28.29
C ARG A 1 3.01 1.78 -26.82
N GLY A 2 2.46 0.70 -26.26
CA GLY A 2 2.69 0.32 -24.86
C GLY A 2 4.10 -0.22 -24.74
N VAL A 3 4.94 0.48 -23.97
CA VAL A 3 6.34 0.10 -23.80
C VAL A 3 6.40 -0.81 -22.58
N THR A 4 6.72 -2.08 -22.84
CA THR A 4 7.08 -3.11 -21.87
C THR A 4 8.39 -2.76 -21.18
N GLY A 5 8.44 -2.81 -19.84
CA GLY A 5 9.70 -2.95 -19.12
C GLY A 5 9.74 -2.33 -17.74
N THR A 6 9.11 -2.98 -16.75
CA THR A 6 9.53 -3.21 -15.34
C THR A 6 8.38 -4.00 -14.69
N ASN A 7 8.67 -5.07 -13.96
CA ASN A 7 7.64 -5.81 -13.22
C ASN A 7 7.46 -5.08 -11.88
N PRO A 8 6.25 -4.73 -11.42
CA PRO A 8 6.16 -4.06 -10.12
C PRO A 8 6.57 -4.97 -8.94
N ALA A 9 6.81 -6.27 -9.20
CA ALA A 9 7.57 -7.15 -8.32
C ALA A 9 9.00 -6.65 -8.01
N ASP A 10 9.61 -5.89 -8.93
CA ASP A 10 10.95 -5.31 -8.77
C ASP A 10 10.94 -4.15 -7.75
N ILE A 11 9.78 -3.58 -7.45
CA ILE A 11 9.63 -2.51 -6.43
C ILE A 11 9.65 -3.12 -5.02
N VAL A 12 9.19 -4.37 -4.89
CA VAL A 12 8.98 -5.04 -3.61
C VAL A 12 10.19 -5.90 -3.25
N PRO A 13 10.98 -5.56 -2.22
CA PRO A 13 12.10 -6.41 -1.83
C PRO A 13 11.63 -7.75 -1.26
N ALA A 14 12.57 -8.71 -1.22
CA ALA A 14 12.33 -10.08 -0.80
C ALA A 14 11.58 -10.16 0.56
N GLY A 15 10.39 -10.75 0.57
CA GLY A 15 9.54 -10.89 1.75
C GLY A 15 8.34 -9.95 1.80
N GLY A 16 8.31 -8.92 0.97
CA GLY A 16 7.08 -8.19 0.65
C GLY A 16 6.21 -8.99 -0.32
N LYS A 17 4.96 -8.56 -0.50
CA LYS A 17 4.05 -9.17 -1.48
C LYS A 17 3.73 -8.19 -2.59
N PHE A 18 3.80 -8.66 -3.82
CA PHE A 18 3.27 -7.96 -4.99
C PHE A 18 2.06 -8.71 -5.52
N LEU A 19 0.98 -7.98 -5.86
CA LEU A 19 -0.20 -8.50 -6.52
C LEU A 19 -0.52 -7.68 -7.78
N SER A 20 -0.68 -8.34 -8.91
CA SER A 20 -1.32 -7.77 -10.10
C SER A 20 -2.83 -7.96 -10.00
N VAL A 21 -3.58 -6.92 -10.35
CA VAL A 21 -5.03 -6.89 -10.30
C VAL A 21 -5.54 -6.37 -11.64
N PRO A 22 -6.51 -7.04 -12.29
CA PRO A 22 -7.07 -6.55 -13.55
C PRO A 22 -7.68 -5.15 -13.42
N HIS A 23 -7.65 -4.35 -14.49
CA HIS A 23 -8.34 -3.05 -14.51
C HIS A 23 -9.84 -3.18 -14.16
N HIS A 24 -10.50 -4.22 -14.68
CA HIS A 24 -11.85 -4.62 -14.27
C HIS A 24 -11.78 -5.67 -13.16
N TYR A 25 -11.39 -5.21 -11.97
CA TYR A 25 -11.24 -6.07 -10.80
C TYR A 25 -12.60 -6.53 -10.26
N LEU A 26 -12.60 -7.70 -9.62
CA LEU A 26 -13.78 -8.24 -8.93
C LEU A 26 -13.56 -8.21 -7.41
N ASP A 27 -14.63 -8.44 -6.64
CA ASP A 27 -14.58 -8.59 -5.18
C ASP A 27 -13.54 -9.64 -4.76
N GLU A 28 -13.38 -10.72 -5.53
CA GLU A 28 -12.37 -11.74 -5.24
C GLU A 28 -10.94 -11.20 -5.30
N ASP A 29 -10.68 -10.21 -6.15
CA ASP A 29 -9.36 -9.58 -6.27
C ASP A 29 -9.08 -8.68 -5.07
N VAL A 30 -10.07 -7.88 -4.66
CA VAL A 30 -9.99 -7.07 -3.42
C VAL A 30 -9.72 -7.96 -2.20
N LYS A 31 -10.45 -9.08 -2.08
CA LYS A 31 -10.25 -10.06 -0.99
C LYS A 31 -8.85 -10.66 -0.97
N LYS A 32 -8.24 -10.93 -2.14
CA LYS A 32 -6.85 -11.43 -2.22
C LYS A 32 -5.87 -10.42 -1.62
N ILE A 33 -6.09 -9.13 -1.87
CA ILE A 33 -5.24 -8.04 -1.39
C ILE A 33 -5.43 -7.85 0.11
N VAL A 34 -6.67 -7.79 0.60
CA VAL A 34 -6.95 -7.72 2.05
C VAL A 34 -6.30 -8.90 2.77
N LYS A 35 -6.44 -10.11 2.24
CA LYS A 35 -5.77 -11.30 2.78
C LYS A 35 -4.25 -11.14 2.75
N ALA A 36 -3.67 -10.58 1.69
CA ALA A 36 -2.24 -10.32 1.61
C ALA A 36 -1.77 -9.36 2.71
N ILE A 37 -2.57 -8.33 3.02
CA ILE A 37 -2.35 -7.33 4.08
C ILE A 37 -2.47 -7.97 5.47
N THR A 38 -3.54 -8.73 5.74
CA THR A 38 -3.86 -9.28 7.06
C THR A 38 -3.02 -10.52 7.40
N ASP A 39 -2.76 -11.38 6.42
CA ASP A 39 -1.98 -12.62 6.60
C ASP A 39 -0.50 -12.42 6.26
N GLY A 40 -0.15 -11.24 5.75
CA GLY A 40 1.24 -10.86 5.48
C GLY A 40 2.09 -10.99 6.74
N LYS A 41 3.30 -11.53 6.61
CA LYS A 41 4.31 -11.36 7.64
C LYS A 41 5.00 -10.02 7.43
N PRO A 42 5.56 -9.41 8.48
CA PRO A 42 6.52 -8.33 8.30
C PRO A 42 7.58 -8.74 7.28
N TRP A 43 8.08 -7.76 6.53
CA TRP A 43 9.18 -7.95 5.61
C TRP A 43 10.41 -8.48 6.36
N THR A 44 11.19 -9.41 5.79
CA THR A 44 12.42 -9.90 6.43
C THR A 44 13.51 -10.12 5.39
N THR A 45 14.73 -9.65 5.65
CA THR A 45 15.88 -9.90 4.77
C THR A 45 16.46 -11.31 4.91
N LYS A 46 16.14 -12.01 6.02
CA LYS A 46 16.67 -13.34 6.30
C LYS A 46 15.93 -14.41 5.48
N LYS A 47 16.70 -15.22 4.74
CA LYS A 47 16.20 -16.45 4.09
C LYS A 47 15.36 -17.28 5.07
N PRO A 48 14.29 -17.98 4.62
CA PRO A 48 13.51 -18.83 5.50
C PRO A 48 14.41 -19.92 6.11
N THR A 49 14.71 -19.82 7.40
CA THR A 49 15.40 -20.90 8.11
C THR A 49 14.38 -21.98 8.41
N THR A 50 14.53 -23.15 7.79
CA THR A 50 13.71 -24.34 8.05
C THR A 50 13.84 -24.72 9.52
N THR A 51 12.90 -24.26 10.35
CA THR A 51 12.90 -24.56 11.78
C THR A 51 11.93 -25.72 12.01
N LYS A 52 12.45 -26.79 12.60
CA LYS A 52 11.73 -28.04 12.93
C LYS A 52 10.44 -27.72 13.73
N PRO A 53 9.31 -28.41 13.50
CA PRO A 53 8.05 -28.09 14.18
C PRO A 53 8.21 -28.29 15.69
N THR A 54 8.14 -27.21 16.45
CA THR A 54 8.03 -27.29 17.90
C THR A 54 6.55 -27.13 18.26
N THR A 55 6.02 -28.08 19.02
CA THR A 55 4.61 -28.21 19.41
C THR A 55 4.12 -26.91 20.06
N ARG A 56 3.32 -26.11 19.32
CA ARG A 56 2.86 -24.80 19.79
C ARG A 56 1.55 -24.95 20.55
N ARG A 57 1.58 -24.61 21.83
CA ARG A 57 0.43 -24.47 22.74
C ARG A 57 -0.59 -23.50 22.12
N THR A 58 -1.84 -23.93 21.96
CA THR A 58 -2.97 -23.14 21.45
C THR A 58 -3.41 -22.11 22.49
N THR A 59 -2.77 -20.96 22.51
CA THR A 59 -3.40 -19.73 23.00
C THR A 59 -4.00 -19.01 21.80
N THR A 60 -5.27 -18.64 21.86
CA THR A 60 -5.93 -17.83 20.84
C THR A 60 -5.10 -16.56 20.65
N PRO A 61 -4.48 -16.31 19.47
CA PRO A 61 -3.64 -15.14 19.29
C PRO A 61 -4.49 -13.88 19.45
N LYS A 62 -4.05 -12.94 20.30
CA LYS A 62 -4.67 -11.60 20.35
C LYS A 62 -4.62 -11.01 18.93
N PRO A 63 -5.71 -10.44 18.40
CA PRO A 63 -5.72 -9.81 17.08
C PRO A 63 -4.61 -8.76 17.01
N LEU A 64 -3.81 -8.81 15.94
CA LEU A 64 -2.69 -7.91 15.74
C LEU A 64 -3.20 -6.51 15.39
N ASP A 65 -2.67 -5.48 16.06
CA ASP A 65 -2.91 -4.08 15.67
C ASP A 65 -2.16 -3.81 14.36
N LEU A 66 -2.89 -3.57 13.27
CA LEU A 66 -2.32 -3.33 11.95
C LEU A 66 -2.58 -1.90 11.52
N LYS A 67 -1.50 -1.11 11.46
CA LYS A 67 -1.51 0.34 11.18
C LYS A 67 -0.92 0.55 9.79
N CYS A 68 -1.79 0.54 8.79
CA CYS A 68 -1.42 0.64 7.40
C CYS A 68 -1.38 2.10 6.94
N LEU A 69 -0.30 2.51 6.29
CA LEU A 69 -0.34 3.63 5.37
C LEU A 69 -0.68 3.08 3.98
N MET A 70 -1.79 3.54 3.41
CA MET A 70 -2.14 3.26 2.01
C MET A 70 -1.62 4.41 1.15
N VAL A 71 -0.89 4.10 0.09
CA VAL A 71 -0.24 5.08 -0.78
C VAL A 71 -0.67 4.90 -2.22
N GLY A 72 -1.20 5.97 -2.83
CA GLY A 72 -1.53 6.00 -4.26
C GLY A 72 -0.47 6.71 -5.10
N ASP A 73 -0.02 6.05 -6.17
CA ASP A 73 0.82 6.64 -7.22
C ASP A 73 -0.06 7.36 -8.26
N LEU A 74 -0.26 8.67 -8.07
CA LEU A 74 -1.04 9.46 -9.04
C LEU A 74 -0.13 10.22 -10.03
N TYR A 75 1.19 10.14 -9.87
CA TYR A 75 2.12 10.83 -10.76
C TYR A 75 2.02 10.28 -12.18
N ASN A 76 2.00 8.95 -12.31
CA ASN A 76 2.00 8.27 -13.60
C ASN A 76 0.68 8.41 -14.39
N PHE A 77 -0.41 8.80 -13.72
CA PHE A 77 -1.67 9.14 -14.40
C PHE A 77 -1.63 10.49 -15.11
N GLY A 78 -0.64 11.36 -14.81
CA GLY A 78 -0.54 12.67 -15.42
C GLY A 78 -1.81 13.49 -15.21
N SER A 79 -2.49 13.87 -16.30
CA SER A 79 -3.75 14.62 -16.30
C SER A 79 -4.99 13.78 -16.59
N ASP A 80 -4.88 12.46 -16.54
CA ASP A 80 -6.03 11.56 -16.72
C ASP A 80 -6.87 11.54 -15.44
N GLU A 81 -7.87 12.42 -15.34
CA GLU A 81 -8.66 12.59 -14.11
C GLU A 81 -9.50 11.36 -13.76
N GLU A 82 -9.91 10.56 -14.75
CA GLU A 82 -10.71 9.34 -14.54
C GLU A 82 -9.92 8.33 -13.73
N ARG A 83 -8.62 8.16 -14.02
CA ARG A 83 -7.73 7.26 -13.27
C ARG A 83 -7.60 7.61 -11.79
N TYR A 84 -7.72 8.89 -11.42
CA TYR A 84 -7.69 9.32 -10.03
C TYR A 84 -8.96 8.87 -9.29
N LEU A 85 -10.10 8.93 -9.98
CA LEU A 85 -11.39 8.48 -9.45
C LEU A 85 -11.43 6.97 -9.30
N ASP A 86 -10.95 6.24 -10.33
CA ASP A 86 -10.87 4.78 -10.31
C ASP A 86 -10.01 4.29 -9.13
N GLU A 87 -8.84 4.91 -8.93
CA GLU A 87 -7.94 4.58 -7.83
C GLU A 87 -8.57 4.87 -6.46
N ALA A 88 -9.27 6.00 -6.32
CA ALA A 88 -9.98 6.36 -5.09
C ALA A 88 -11.15 5.40 -4.80
N GLU A 89 -11.88 4.96 -5.82
CA GLU A 89 -12.94 3.97 -5.72
C GLU A 89 -12.38 2.61 -5.31
N PHE A 90 -11.30 2.17 -5.95
CA PHE A 90 -10.60 0.94 -5.60
C PHE A 90 -10.13 0.95 -4.13
N LEU A 91 -9.51 2.03 -3.67
CA LEU A 91 -9.13 2.19 -2.26
C LEU A 91 -10.35 2.24 -1.32
N SER A 92 -11.47 2.80 -1.77
CA SER A 92 -12.71 2.77 -1.00
C SER A 92 -13.16 1.33 -0.75
N GLN A 93 -13.21 0.50 -1.80
CA GLN A 93 -13.58 -0.92 -1.70
C GLN A 93 -12.57 -1.74 -0.89
N LEU A 94 -11.28 -1.55 -1.15
CA LEU A 94 -10.21 -2.20 -0.39
C LEU A 94 -10.27 -1.85 1.10
N SER A 95 -10.49 -0.57 1.41
CA SER A 95 -10.55 -0.12 2.80
C SER A 95 -11.80 -0.65 3.51
N TYR A 96 -12.94 -0.77 2.82
CA TYR A 96 -14.15 -1.37 3.35
C TYR A 96 -13.87 -2.78 3.91
N ASP A 97 -13.37 -3.68 3.05
CA ASP A 97 -13.05 -5.06 3.44
C ASP A 97 -11.93 -5.12 4.50
N PHE A 98 -10.95 -4.21 4.42
CA PHE A 98 -9.87 -4.13 5.40
C PHE A 98 -10.39 -3.76 6.81
N PHE A 99 -11.26 -2.75 6.92
CA PHE A 99 -11.82 -2.31 8.18
C PHE A 99 -12.82 -3.30 8.79
N GLU A 100 -13.44 -4.16 7.99
CA GLU A 100 -14.31 -5.26 8.45
C GLU A 100 -13.55 -6.52 8.91
N SER A 101 -12.22 -6.54 8.78
CA SER A 101 -11.43 -7.70 9.16
C SER A 101 -11.57 -8.07 10.64
N THR A 102 -11.84 -9.35 10.89
CA THR A 102 -11.94 -9.92 12.25
C THR A 102 -10.64 -10.57 12.73
N THR A 103 -9.63 -10.67 11.87
CA THR A 103 -8.34 -11.32 12.17
C THR A 103 -7.30 -10.34 12.71
N VAL A 104 -7.48 -9.05 12.45
CA VAL A 104 -6.63 -7.95 12.90
C VAL A 104 -7.47 -6.85 13.53
N LYS A 105 -6.81 -5.86 14.15
CA LYS A 105 -7.42 -4.59 14.49
C LYS A 105 -6.97 -3.55 13.46
N PRO A 106 -7.79 -3.25 12.45
CA PRO A 106 -7.39 -2.43 11.32
C PRO A 106 -7.34 -0.95 11.69
N MET A 107 -6.25 -0.30 11.30
CA MET A 107 -6.12 1.15 11.26
C MET A 107 -5.49 1.53 9.92
N ALA A 108 -6.02 2.55 9.27
CA ALA A 108 -5.48 3.03 8.00
C ALA A 108 -5.35 4.55 7.98
N GLY A 109 -4.32 5.02 7.31
CA GLY A 109 -4.20 6.39 6.82
C GLY A 109 -3.91 6.36 5.32
N LEU A 110 -4.16 7.47 4.65
CA LEU A 110 -4.00 7.62 3.21
C LEU A 110 -3.03 8.73 2.88
N TRP A 111 -2.19 8.47 1.88
CA TRP A 111 -1.41 9.48 1.22
C TRP A 111 -1.38 9.20 -0.28
N ALA A 112 -1.28 10.25 -1.08
CA ALA A 112 -1.03 10.09 -2.50
C ALA A 112 -0.06 11.17 -2.95
N TYR A 113 0.72 10.88 -3.97
CA TYR A 113 1.69 11.80 -4.54
C TYR A 113 1.41 12.00 -6.04
N GLY A 114 2.04 13.00 -6.66
CA GLY A 114 1.79 13.36 -8.06
C GLY A 114 0.98 14.65 -8.18
N HIS A 115 0.07 14.72 -9.15
CA HIS A 115 -0.75 15.91 -9.39
C HIS A 115 -2.00 15.89 -8.51
N THR A 116 -1.83 16.06 -7.20
CA THR A 116 -2.91 15.94 -6.21
C THR A 116 -2.83 17.01 -5.12
N THR A 117 -3.87 17.13 -4.27
CA THR A 117 -3.91 18.06 -3.12
C THR A 117 -3.15 17.59 -1.89
N PHE A 118 -2.75 16.32 -1.83
CA PHE A 118 -1.98 15.83 -0.69
C PHE A 118 -0.67 16.60 -0.48
N PRO A 119 -0.20 16.68 0.78
CA PRO A 119 1.11 17.23 1.12
C PRO A 119 2.25 16.38 0.53
N GLU A 120 3.45 16.93 0.49
CA GLU A 120 4.65 16.25 -0.03
C GLU A 120 5.10 15.06 0.84
N SER A 121 4.60 14.94 2.06
CA SER A 121 4.83 13.79 2.95
C SER A 121 3.57 13.42 3.73
N PRO A 122 3.36 12.14 4.06
CA PRO A 122 2.16 11.68 4.75
C PRO A 122 2.14 12.15 6.21
N ASP A 123 0.95 12.47 6.71
CA ASP A 123 0.73 12.65 8.14
C ASP A 123 0.38 11.32 8.79
N LEU A 124 1.37 10.67 9.41
CA LEU A 124 1.16 9.39 10.11
C LEU A 124 0.26 9.50 11.36
N SER A 125 0.00 10.72 11.86
CA SER A 125 -0.98 10.91 12.95
C SER A 125 -2.44 10.76 12.46
N SER A 126 -2.66 10.81 11.15
CA SER A 126 -3.97 10.61 10.53
C SER A 126 -4.40 9.14 10.43
N ILE A 127 -3.52 8.19 10.74
CA ILE A 127 -3.83 6.76 10.77
C ILE A 127 -4.88 6.50 11.85
N THR A 128 -6.00 5.91 11.46
CA THR A 128 -7.21 5.86 12.28
C THR A 128 -7.90 4.50 12.19
N ALA A 129 -8.59 4.11 13.27
CA ALA A 129 -9.50 2.96 13.28
C ALA A 129 -10.90 3.30 12.72
N ASN A 130 -11.16 4.55 12.37
CA ASN A 130 -12.46 5.01 11.89
C ASN A 130 -12.48 5.09 10.35
N ARG A 131 -13.15 4.13 9.71
CA ARG A 131 -13.32 4.08 8.24
C ARG A 131 -13.86 5.40 7.67
N SER A 132 -14.86 6.03 8.29
CA SER A 132 -15.41 7.29 7.79
C SER A 132 -14.43 8.47 7.87
N VAL A 133 -13.41 8.40 8.74
CA VAL A 133 -12.32 9.39 8.74
C VAL A 133 -11.34 9.08 7.61
N PHE A 134 -11.01 7.82 7.36
CA PHE A 134 -10.20 7.39 6.22
C PHE A 134 -10.86 7.77 4.88
N GLU A 135 -12.16 7.51 4.71
CA GLU A 135 -12.90 7.85 3.48
C GLU A 135 -12.91 9.34 3.15
N LYS A 136 -12.86 10.21 4.17
CA LYS A 136 -12.73 11.65 3.94
C LYS A 136 -11.38 12.00 3.32
N GLN A 137 -10.33 11.22 3.60
CA GLN A 137 -9.01 11.42 3.00
C GLN A 137 -9.02 11.08 1.50
N LEU A 138 -9.83 10.10 1.06
CA LEU A 138 -9.97 9.73 -0.36
C LEU A 138 -10.41 10.92 -1.23
N ARG A 139 -11.15 11.89 -0.67
CA ARG A 139 -11.53 13.13 -1.36
C ARG A 139 -10.32 13.97 -1.80
N GLY A 140 -9.15 13.73 -1.23
CA GLY A 140 -7.90 14.37 -1.63
C GLY A 140 -7.33 13.79 -2.93
N MET A 141 -7.73 12.58 -3.33
CA MET A 141 -7.27 11.86 -4.53
C MET A 141 -7.93 12.41 -5.79
N LEU A 142 -7.81 13.71 -6.00
CA LEU A 142 -8.31 14.41 -7.17
C LEU A 142 -7.16 15.03 -7.93
N TYR A 143 -7.28 15.06 -9.25
CA TYR A 143 -6.32 15.74 -10.10
C TYR A 143 -6.26 17.22 -9.73
N ARG A 144 -5.04 17.68 -9.47
CA ARG A 144 -4.69 19.09 -9.34
C ARG A 144 -3.38 19.34 -10.04
N ARG A 145 -3.46 20.08 -11.14
CA ARG A 145 -2.29 20.50 -11.89
C ARG A 145 -1.29 21.21 -10.97
N LYS A 146 -0.16 20.55 -10.76
CA LYS A 146 1.05 21.06 -10.10
C LYS A 146 2.18 21.08 -11.12
N SER A 147 2.93 22.18 -11.19
CA SER A 147 4.13 22.27 -12.02
C SER A 147 5.27 21.39 -11.48
N ASN A 148 5.33 21.24 -10.15
CA ASN A 148 6.31 20.43 -9.44
C ASN A 148 5.59 19.25 -8.77
N ALA A 149 4.93 18.40 -9.56
CA ALA A 149 4.30 17.21 -9.02
C ALA A 149 5.36 16.25 -8.45
N SER A 150 5.08 15.68 -7.28
CA SER A 150 5.97 14.71 -6.65
C SER A 150 6.09 13.47 -7.51
N THR A 151 7.32 13.04 -7.81
CA THR A 151 7.60 11.85 -8.62
C THR A 151 7.55 10.58 -7.76
N THR A 152 7.43 9.41 -8.40
CA THR A 152 7.52 8.11 -7.71
C THR A 152 8.84 7.93 -6.97
N ALA A 153 9.97 8.35 -7.57
CA ALA A 153 11.27 8.26 -6.92
C ALA A 153 11.33 9.08 -5.62
N TYR A 154 10.82 10.32 -5.64
CA TYR A 154 10.73 11.15 -4.44
C TYR A 154 9.80 10.53 -3.40
N ALA A 155 8.65 9.99 -3.82
CA ALA A 155 7.73 9.35 -2.90
C ALA A 155 8.34 8.13 -2.20
N ILE A 156 9.13 7.33 -2.91
CA ILE A 156 9.88 6.21 -2.35
C ILE A 156 10.91 6.71 -1.32
N GLU A 157 11.62 7.81 -1.58
CA GLU A 157 12.53 8.42 -0.60
C GLU A 157 11.80 8.86 0.69
N VAL A 158 10.62 9.46 0.56
CA VAL A 158 9.78 9.86 1.70
C VAL A 158 9.32 8.64 2.49
N ILE A 159 8.83 7.61 1.78
CA ILE A 159 8.40 6.34 2.39
C ILE A 159 9.55 5.71 3.16
N ASN A 160 10.74 5.59 2.56
CA ASN A 160 11.88 4.92 3.19
C ASN A 160 12.28 5.59 4.51
N LYS A 161 12.17 6.92 4.62
CA LYS A 161 12.42 7.68 5.86
C LYS A 161 11.40 7.39 6.96
N MET A 162 10.22 6.93 6.60
CA MET A 162 9.10 6.71 7.52
C MET A 162 8.95 5.25 7.93
N LEU A 163 9.60 4.31 7.25
CA LEU A 163 9.52 2.88 7.57
C LEU A 163 9.98 2.54 8.98
N GLU A 164 10.76 3.40 9.63
CA GLU A 164 11.21 3.27 11.01
C GLU A 164 10.20 3.82 12.04
N ASP A 165 9.17 4.54 11.60
CA ASP A 165 8.20 5.18 12.47
C ASP A 165 7.18 4.18 13.02
N SER A 166 7.16 4.01 14.34
CA SER A 166 6.27 3.08 15.07
C SER A 166 4.77 3.38 14.94
N ARG A 167 4.39 4.54 14.39
CA ARG A 167 2.98 4.90 14.10
C ARG A 167 2.40 4.05 12.98
N MET A 168 3.23 3.47 12.11
CA MET A 168 2.81 2.48 11.12
C MET A 168 3.62 1.18 11.24
N ASN A 169 3.02 0.08 10.81
CA ASN A 169 3.69 -1.22 10.71
C ASN A 169 3.27 -1.99 9.44
N CYS A 170 2.60 -1.29 8.53
CA CYS A 170 2.07 -1.81 7.30
C CYS A 170 2.10 -0.69 6.26
N LEU A 171 2.55 -1.02 5.05
CA LEU A 171 2.53 -0.15 3.88
C LEU A 171 1.82 -0.89 2.76
N VAL A 172 0.76 -0.29 2.24
CA VAL A 172 0.05 -0.74 1.06
C VAL A 172 0.33 0.29 -0.03
N PHE A 173 1.03 -0.11 -1.09
CA PHE A 173 1.44 0.78 -2.16
C PHE A 173 0.73 0.40 -3.46
N LEU A 174 -0.06 1.32 -3.99
CA LEU A 174 -0.72 1.16 -5.28
C LEU A 174 0.15 1.80 -6.36
N ALA A 175 0.62 0.97 -7.29
CA ALA A 175 1.52 1.36 -8.36
C ALA A 175 0.75 1.55 -9.66
N ALA A 176 0.89 2.72 -10.27
CA ALA A 176 0.20 3.11 -11.50
C ALA A 176 1.00 2.84 -12.79
N SER A 177 2.25 2.34 -12.69
CA SER A 177 3.07 2.06 -13.87
C SER A 177 3.97 0.84 -13.74
N ASN A 178 4.40 0.36 -14.91
CA ASN A 178 5.45 -0.65 -15.11
C ASN A 178 6.83 0.01 -15.37
N ASP A 179 7.07 1.26 -14.97
CA ASP A 179 8.34 1.96 -15.29
C ASP A 179 8.97 2.63 -14.05
N THR A 180 9.07 1.87 -12.97
CA THR A 180 9.74 2.33 -11.76
C THR A 180 11.01 1.52 -11.55
N ARG A 181 12.11 2.02 -12.11
CA ARG A 181 13.50 1.62 -11.81
C ARG A 181 13.93 1.92 -10.37
N THR A 182 13.00 2.15 -9.46
CA THR A 182 13.27 2.56 -8.07
C THR A 182 12.65 1.55 -7.14
N GLU A 183 13.50 0.73 -6.53
CA GLU A 183 13.09 -0.28 -5.55
C GLU A 183 12.78 0.40 -4.21
N PHE A 184 11.85 -0.15 -3.43
CA PHE A 184 11.75 0.23 -2.02
C PHE A 184 13.01 -0.22 -1.28
N ASN A 185 13.82 0.73 -0.82
CA ASN A 185 14.85 0.48 0.18
C ASN A 185 14.17 0.28 1.53
N LEU A 186 13.59 -0.90 1.74
CA LEU A 186 13.04 -1.25 3.04
C LEU A 186 14.21 -1.40 4.04
N ILE A 187 14.18 -0.62 5.11
CA ILE A 187 15.19 -0.68 6.19
C ILE A 187 14.65 -1.47 7.39
N ASN A 188 13.32 -1.60 7.52
CA ASN A 188 12.68 -2.13 8.72
C ASN A 188 11.98 -3.49 8.51
N GLU A 189 12.52 -4.54 9.14
CA GLU A 189 11.96 -5.91 9.13
C GLU A 189 10.62 -6.06 9.91
N LYS A 190 10.08 -4.99 10.49
CA LYS A 190 8.82 -5.01 11.24
C LYS A 190 7.62 -4.51 10.43
N THR A 191 7.86 -3.94 9.26
CA THR A 191 6.81 -3.37 8.41
C THR A 191 6.35 -4.41 7.39
N ARG A 192 5.04 -4.63 7.29
CA ARG A 192 4.45 -5.40 6.20
C ARG A 192 4.42 -4.54 4.94
N LEU A 193 4.94 -5.04 3.82
CA LEU A 193 4.83 -4.37 2.52
C LEU A 193 3.93 -5.18 1.60
N VAL A 194 2.87 -4.55 1.11
CA VAL A 194 2.03 -5.06 0.03
C VAL A 194 2.03 -4.01 -1.08
N ALA A 195 2.53 -4.36 -2.26
CA ALA A 195 2.35 -3.54 -3.45
C ALA A 195 1.27 -4.16 -4.34
N VAL A 196 0.47 -3.32 -4.96
CA VAL A 196 -0.60 -3.69 -5.87
C VAL A 196 -0.40 -2.92 -7.16
N GLY A 197 -0.40 -3.62 -8.29
CA GLY A 197 -0.44 -3.01 -9.61
C GLY A 197 -1.80 -3.23 -10.24
N LEU A 198 -2.40 -2.18 -10.80
CA LEU A 198 -3.56 -2.32 -11.67
C LEU A 198 -3.07 -2.60 -13.09
N ASP A 199 -3.35 -3.80 -13.59
CA ASP A 199 -3.04 -4.24 -14.94
C ASP A 199 -3.96 -3.50 -15.91
N GLY A 200 -3.37 -2.62 -16.73
CA GLY A 200 -4.04 -1.90 -17.82
C GLY A 200 -4.11 -2.67 -19.13
#